data_AF-A0AAD6KKP6-F1
#
_entry.id   AF-A0AAD6KKP6-F1
#
_cell.length_a   1.000
_cell.length_b   1.000
_cell.length_c   1.000
_cell.angle_alpha   90.00
_cell.angle_beta   90.00
_cell.angle_gamma   90.00
#
_symmetry.space_group_name_H-M   'P 1'
#
loop_
_entity.id
_entity.type
_entity.pdbx_description
1 polymer ?
#
loop_
_entity_poly.entity_id
_entity_poly.type
_entity_poly.pdbx_seq_one_letter_code
_entity_poly.pdbx_strand_id
1 'polypeptide(L)'
;MDAVNQQQQQETRRTSKERVPNNFSSLIKNNIENQLAKKQEHAESLKRLEEEQTVTKMIGSMNNMNRGGFWWDLPIDNMEQDEREAYRESMEQLQKNLIARLGLIESPCNALAESRIATPSLI
;
A
#
# COMPACT_ATOMS: atom_id res chain seq x y z
N MET A 1 1.40 -67.09 54.37
CA MET A 1 0.46 -66.38 53.48
C MET A 1 -0.27 -65.43 54.41
N ASP A 2 0.16 -64.18 54.59
CA ASP A 2 -0.60 -63.03 54.06
C ASP A 2 0.15 -61.68 54.16
N ALA A 3 1.48 -61.66 54.26
CA ALA A 3 2.22 -60.38 54.33
C ALA A 3 2.56 -59.77 52.95
N VAL A 4 2.52 -60.57 51.87
CA VAL A 4 2.97 -60.13 50.54
C VAL A 4 1.92 -59.27 49.81
N ASN A 5 0.65 -59.30 50.23
CA ASN A 5 -0.44 -58.69 49.46
C ASN A 5 -0.75 -57.22 49.82
N GLN A 6 -0.15 -56.66 50.88
CA GLN A 6 -0.33 -55.24 51.22
C GLN A 6 0.77 -54.34 50.65
N GLN A 7 1.96 -54.89 50.38
CA GLN A 7 3.07 -54.12 49.83
C GLN A 7 2.89 -53.84 48.33
N GLN A 8 2.15 -54.70 47.62
CA GLN A 8 1.86 -54.53 46.19
C GLN A 8 0.81 -53.44 45.90
N GLN A 9 0.05 -52.97 46.90
CA GLN A 9 -1.01 -51.96 46.67
C GLN A 9 -0.54 -50.51 46.88
N GLN A 10 0.70 -50.29 47.35
CA GLN A 10 1.23 -48.93 47.54
C GLN A 10 2.04 -48.41 46.36
N GLU A 11 2.45 -49.27 45.41
CA GLU A 11 3.34 -48.86 44.30
C GLU A 11 2.62 -48.24 43.10
N THR A 12 1.28 -48.29 43.03
CA THR A 12 0.50 -47.73 41.90
C THR A 12 -0.05 -46.32 42.15
N ARG A 13 0.49 -45.57 43.11
CA ARG A 13 0.13 -44.15 43.35
C ARG A 13 1.28 -43.15 43.15
N ARG A 14 2.29 -43.49 42.36
CA ARG A 14 3.17 -42.46 41.79
C ARG A 14 2.55 -41.95 40.49
N THR A 15 1.52 -41.11 40.62
CA THR A 15 1.11 -40.23 39.52
C THR A 15 2.27 -39.27 39.28
N SER A 16 3.15 -39.64 38.35
CA SER A 16 4.02 -38.70 37.68
C SER A 16 3.11 -37.64 37.08
N LYS A 17 2.97 -36.49 37.76
CA LYS A 17 2.67 -35.24 37.07
C LYS A 17 3.89 -35.01 36.18
N GLU A 18 3.84 -35.60 34.99
CA GLU A 18 4.75 -35.30 33.90
C GLU A 18 4.58 -33.81 33.64
N ARG A 19 5.45 -33.03 34.26
CA ARG A 19 5.47 -31.58 34.14
C ARG A 19 5.94 -31.32 32.72
N VAL A 20 4.97 -31.18 31.82
CA VAL A 20 5.19 -30.78 30.42
C VAL A 20 6.19 -29.63 30.44
N PRO A 21 7.31 -29.71 29.71
CA PRO A 21 8.31 -28.66 29.71
C PRO A 21 7.65 -27.33 29.35
N ASN A 22 7.77 -26.32 30.21
CA ASN A 22 7.12 -25.00 30.07
C ASN A 22 7.42 -24.31 28.72
N ASN A 23 8.43 -24.77 27.97
CA ASN A 23 8.76 -24.32 26.62
C ASN A 23 7.75 -24.74 25.55
N PHE A 24 6.97 -25.81 25.75
CA PHE A 24 6.00 -26.27 24.75
C PHE A 24 4.86 -25.26 24.58
N SER A 25 4.34 -24.72 25.68
CA SER A 25 3.30 -23.68 25.65
C SER A 25 3.77 -22.41 24.95
N SER A 26 5.01 -21.98 25.20
CA SER A 26 5.58 -20.80 24.54
C SER A 26 5.79 -21.02 23.05
N LEU A 27 6.25 -22.20 22.63
CA LEU A 27 6.46 -22.53 21.21
C LEU A 27 5.14 -22.54 20.43
N ILE A 28 4.08 -23.13 21.03
CA ILE A 28 2.75 -23.16 20.44
C ILE A 28 2.19 -21.73 20.33
N LYS A 29 2.32 -20.94 21.40
CA LYS A 29 1.86 -19.55 21.41
C LYS A 29 2.54 -18.70 20.33
N ASN A 30 3.86 -18.79 20.24
CA ASN A 30 4.65 -18.06 19.24
C ASN A 30 4.30 -18.49 17.81
N ASN A 31 4.07 -19.78 17.58
CA ASN A 31 3.66 -20.28 16.26
C ASN A 31 2.26 -19.78 15.88
N ILE A 32 1.32 -19.76 16.83
CA ILE A 32 -0.04 -19.24 16.61
C ILE A 32 0.00 -17.73 16.32
N GLU A 33 0.76 -16.97 17.10
CA GLU A 33 0.93 -15.52 16.89
C GLU A 33 1.55 -15.22 15.52
N ASN A 34 2.55 -15.99 15.10
CA ASN A 34 3.20 -15.82 13.79
C ASN A 34 2.25 -16.17 12.64
N GLN A 35 1.46 -17.25 12.78
CA GLN A 35 0.42 -17.61 11.80
C GLN A 35 -0.70 -16.57 11.73
N LEU A 36 -1.08 -15.96 12.85
CA LEU A 36 -2.07 -14.89 12.90
C LEU A 36 -1.54 -13.62 12.23
N ALA A 37 -0.30 -13.22 12.52
CA ALA A 37 0.35 -12.07 11.90
C ALA A 37 0.42 -12.20 10.37
N LYS A 38 0.81 -13.38 9.86
CA LYS A 38 0.84 -13.65 8.41
C LYS A 38 -0.54 -13.58 7.75
N LYS A 39 -1.59 -14.07 8.43
CA LYS A 39 -2.96 -13.95 7.95
C LYS A 39 -3.42 -12.51 7.88
N GLN A 40 -3.05 -11.70 8.87
CA GLN A 40 -3.36 -10.28 8.90
C GLN A 40 -2.66 -9.52 7.76
N GLU A 41 -1.35 -9.73 7.59
CA GLU A 41 -0.56 -9.14 6.50
C GLU A 41 -1.12 -9.51 5.13
N HIS A 42 -1.55 -10.76 4.95
CA HIS A 42 -2.19 -11.20 3.72
C HIS A 42 -3.54 -10.52 3.48
N ALA A 43 -4.36 -10.36 4.52
CA ALA A 43 -5.64 -9.66 4.42
C ALA A 43 -5.45 -8.17 4.07
N GLU A 44 -4.47 -7.51 4.69
CA GLU A 44 -4.12 -6.12 4.39
C GLU A 44 -3.61 -5.97 2.95
N SER A 45 -2.76 -6.90 2.50
CA SER A 45 -2.27 -6.91 1.12
C SER A 45 -3.39 -7.10 0.10
N LEU A 46 -4.35 -7.99 0.38
CA LEU A 46 -5.53 -8.18 -0.47
C LEU A 46 -6.41 -6.94 -0.52
N LYS A 47 -6.63 -6.29 0.63
CA LYS A 47 -7.41 -5.05 0.69
C LYS A 47 -6.76 -3.95 -0.15
N ARG A 48 -5.44 -3.76 0.00
CA ARG A 48 -4.69 -2.79 -0.80
C ARG A 48 -4.76 -3.11 -2.30
N LEU A 49 -4.64 -4.39 -2.67
CA LEU A 49 -4.76 -4.81 -4.07
C LEU A 49 -6.15 -4.51 -4.64
N GLU A 50 -7.21 -4.69 -3.85
CA GLU A 50 -8.57 -4.36 -4.25
C GLU A 50 -8.77 -2.85 -4.45
N GLU A 51 -8.22 -2.02 -3.55
CA GLU A 51 -8.20 -0.55 -3.69
C GLU A 51 -7.47 -0.12 -4.97
N GLU A 52 -6.28 -0.66 -5.23
CA GLU A 52 -5.50 -0.36 -6.45
C GLU A 52 -6.22 -0.85 -7.74
N GLN A 53 -6.87 -2.01 -7.70
CA GLN A 53 -7.69 -2.50 -8.81
C GLN A 53 -8.89 -1.60 -9.09
N THR A 54 -9.50 -1.05 -8.04
CA THR A 54 -10.66 -0.17 -8.15
C THR A 54 -10.26 1.14 -8.84
N VAL A 55 -9.14 1.73 -8.44
CA VAL A 55 -8.54 2.90 -9.11
C VAL A 55 -8.23 2.58 -10.58
N THR A 56 -7.61 1.43 -10.85
CA THR A 56 -7.28 1.00 -12.21
C THR A 56 -8.53 0.83 -13.09
N LYS A 57 -9.62 0.26 -12.54
CA LYS A 57 -10.89 0.12 -13.27
C LYS A 57 -11.51 1.48 -13.58
N MET A 58 -11.47 2.43 -12.64
CA MET A 58 -11.94 3.80 -12.89
C MET A 58 -11.13 4.45 -14.01
N ILE A 59 -9.80 4.38 -13.96
CA ILE A 59 -8.92 4.93 -15.01
C ILE A 59 -9.20 4.25 -16.36
N GLY A 60 -9.28 2.91 -16.39
CA GLY A 60 -9.58 2.16 -17.61
C GLY A 60 -10.95 2.50 -18.21
N SER A 61 -11.95 2.77 -17.36
CA SER A 61 -13.27 3.23 -17.79
C SER A 61 -13.22 4.62 -18.46
N MET A 62 -12.40 5.53 -17.93
CA MET A 62 -12.16 6.85 -18.55
C MET A 62 -11.36 6.73 -19.87
N ASN A 63 -10.39 5.82 -19.93
CA ASN A 63 -9.57 5.60 -21.12
C ASN A 63 -10.38 5.02 -22.29
N ASN A 64 -11.35 4.14 -22.02
CA ASN A 64 -12.27 3.62 -23.03
C ASN A 64 -13.16 4.72 -23.63
N MET A 65 -13.46 5.79 -22.87
CA MET A 65 -14.20 6.95 -23.39
C MET A 65 -13.35 7.82 -24.31
N ASN A 66 -12.01 7.76 -24.21
CA ASN A 66 -11.10 8.66 -24.90
C ASN A 66 -10.51 8.09 -26.22
N ARG A 67 -11.08 7.03 -26.80
CA ARG A 67 -10.62 6.42 -28.08
C ARG A 67 -9.10 6.19 -28.17
N GLY A 68 -8.45 5.86 -27.05
CA GLY A 68 -7.01 5.61 -26.99
C GLY A 68 -6.14 6.83 -26.67
N GLY A 69 -6.71 8.00 -26.40
CA GLY A 69 -6.01 9.09 -25.71
C GLY A 69 -5.79 8.75 -24.24
N PHE A 70 -4.80 9.37 -23.61
CA PHE A 70 -4.54 9.26 -22.19
C PHE A 70 -5.59 10.00 -21.37
N TRP A 71 -5.81 9.60 -20.13
CA TRP A 71 -6.82 10.23 -19.26
C TRP A 71 -6.57 11.73 -19.01
N TRP A 72 -5.32 12.21 -19.15
CA TRP A 72 -4.95 13.62 -19.07
C TRP A 72 -5.16 14.41 -20.37
N ASP A 73 -5.54 13.76 -21.47
CA ASP A 73 -5.89 14.43 -22.73
C ASP A 73 -7.34 14.96 -22.71
N LEU A 74 -8.10 14.68 -21.64
CA LEU A 74 -9.46 15.17 -21.47
C LEU A 74 -9.47 16.64 -21.05
N PRO A 75 -10.43 17.45 -21.54
CA PRO A 75 -10.57 18.84 -21.14
C PRO A 75 -10.88 18.95 -19.64
N ILE A 76 -10.18 19.87 -18.97
CA ILE A 76 -10.34 20.17 -17.54
C ILE A 76 -11.31 21.35 -17.29
N ASP A 77 -12.07 21.73 -18.32
CA ASP A 77 -12.93 22.93 -18.34
C ASP A 77 -14.03 22.88 -17.27
N ASN A 78 -14.40 21.68 -16.82
CA ASN A 78 -15.44 21.47 -15.81
C ASN A 78 -14.94 21.57 -14.36
N MET A 79 -13.65 21.81 -14.12
CA MET A 79 -13.11 21.98 -12.76
C MET A 79 -13.53 23.33 -12.15
N GLU A 80 -13.69 23.38 -10.84
CA GLU A 80 -13.84 24.65 -10.13
C GLU A 80 -12.50 25.39 -10.05
N GLN A 81 -12.52 26.67 -9.66
CA GLN A 81 -11.29 27.48 -9.63
C GLN A 81 -10.26 26.94 -8.63
N ASP A 82 -10.70 26.52 -7.46
CA ASP A 82 -9.82 25.96 -6.42
C ASP A 82 -9.23 24.62 -6.86
N GLU A 83 -10.00 23.80 -7.58
CA GLU A 83 -9.53 22.53 -8.14
C GLU A 83 -8.48 22.75 -9.22
N ARG A 84 -8.65 23.77 -10.08
CA ARG A 84 -7.66 24.15 -11.09
C ARG A 84 -6.35 24.63 -10.46
N GLU A 85 -6.44 25.39 -9.37
CA GLU A 85 -5.25 25.87 -8.67
C GLU A 85 -4.48 24.73 -8.01
N ALA A 86 -5.19 23.83 -7.31
CA ALA A 86 -4.59 22.63 -6.73
C ALA A 86 -3.96 21.71 -7.79
N TYR A 87 -4.59 21.59 -8.96
CA TYR A 87 -4.04 20.86 -10.11
C TYR A 87 -2.75 21.51 -10.63
N ARG A 88 -2.73 22.84 -10.80
CA ARG A 88 -1.54 23.60 -11.21
C ARG A 88 -0.37 23.39 -10.24
N GLU A 89 -0.61 23.55 -8.94
CA GLU A 89 0.41 23.35 -7.91
C GLU A 89 0.97 21.92 -7.92
N SER A 90 0.08 20.93 -8.07
CA SER A 90 0.48 19.52 -8.15
C SER A 90 1.34 19.23 -9.38
N MET A 91 1.04 19.84 -10.52
CA MET A 91 1.82 19.71 -11.75
C MET A 91 3.20 20.38 -11.64
N GLU A 92 3.28 21.56 -11.03
CA GLU A 92 4.56 22.22 -10.73
C GLU A 92 5.43 21.37 -9.80
N GLN A 93 4.85 20.78 -8.77
CA GLN A 93 5.57 19.90 -7.86
C GLN A 93 6.05 18.63 -8.56
N LEU A 94 5.23 18.03 -9.43
CA LEU A 94 5.61 16.88 -10.23
C LEU A 94 6.79 17.22 -11.16
N GLN A 95 6.75 18.36 -11.84
CA GLN A 95 7.83 18.82 -12.71
C GLN A 95 9.14 18.99 -11.92
N LYS A 96 9.10 19.65 -10.76
CA LYS A 96 10.27 19.80 -9.87
C LYS A 96 10.87 18.45 -9.48
N ASN A 97 10.02 17.50 -9.08
CA ASN A 97 10.44 16.16 -8.70
C ASN A 97 11.08 15.39 -9.87
N LEU A 98 10.56 15.53 -11.08
CA LEU A 98 11.12 14.90 -12.27
C LEU A 98 12.48 15.49 -12.65
N ILE A 99 12.60 16.83 -12.64
CA ILE A 99 13.85 17.55 -12.89
C ILE A 99 14.92 17.09 -11.89
N ALA A 100 14.58 17.06 -10.60
CA ALA A 100 15.47 16.61 -9.53
C ALA A 100 15.93 15.15 -9.73
N ARG A 101 15.02 14.24 -10.12
CA ARG A 101 15.35 12.83 -10.37
C ARG A 101 16.21 12.62 -11.61
N LEU A 102 16.00 13.43 -12.65
CA LEU A 102 16.77 13.34 -13.90
C LEU A 102 18.12 14.07 -13.81
N GLY A 103 18.37 14.80 -12.73
CA GLY A 103 19.58 15.60 -12.58
C GLY A 103 19.70 16.72 -13.62
N LEU A 104 18.58 17.11 -14.25
CA LEU A 104 18.56 18.31 -15.08
C LEU A 104 18.69 19.51 -14.13
N ILE A 105 19.81 20.20 -14.22
CA ILE A 105 19.95 21.54 -13.64
C ILE A 105 18.89 22.40 -14.34
N GLU A 106 18.14 23.20 -13.57
CA GLU A 106 17.03 24.04 -14.03
C GLU A 106 17.29 24.68 -15.40
N SER A 107 16.85 24.01 -16.46
CA SER A 107 16.71 24.63 -17.76
C SER A 107 15.25 25.08 -17.81
N PRO A 108 14.98 26.40 -17.85
CA PRO A 108 13.62 26.88 -17.85
C PRO A 108 12.96 26.42 -19.15
N CYS A 109 12.00 25.50 -19.05
CA CYS A 109 11.10 25.11 -20.14
C CYS A 109 10.08 26.22 -20.43
N ASN A 110 10.54 27.47 -20.53
CA ASN A 110 9.76 28.62 -20.95
C ASN A 110 10.18 28.97 -22.39
N ALA A 111 9.88 28.07 -23.33
CA ALA A 111 10.09 28.31 -24.75
C ALA A 111 8.77 28.16 -25.53
N LEU A 112 7.68 28.76 -25.01
CA LEU A 112 6.48 29.02 -25.82
C LEU A 112 5.56 30.09 -25.20
N ALA A 113 6.09 31.26 -24.86
CA ALA A 113 5.26 32.39 -24.41
C ALA A 113 5.55 33.74 -25.10
N GLU A 114 6.52 33.81 -26.03
CA GLU A 114 6.85 35.08 -26.69
C GLU A 114 6.99 34.92 -28.20
N SER A 115 5.86 34.91 -28.91
CA SER A 115 5.87 35.10 -30.38
C SER A 115 4.60 35.73 -30.96
N ARG A 116 3.62 36.16 -30.16
CA ARG A 116 2.39 36.76 -30.72
C ARG A 116 1.79 37.91 -29.91
N ILE A 117 2.61 38.84 -29.43
CA ILE A 117 2.13 40.20 -29.16
C ILE A 117 3.20 41.20 -29.59
N ALA A 118 3.34 41.38 -30.90
CA ALA A 118 3.93 42.58 -31.46
C ALA A 118 2.91 43.13 -32.47
N THR A 119 1.93 43.86 -31.96
CA THR A 119 1.32 44.94 -32.74
C THR A 119 2.36 46.05 -32.88
N PRO A 120 2.55 46.60 -34.09
CA PRO A 120 2.88 48.00 -34.20
C PRO A 120 1.68 48.74 -34.79
N SER A 121 1.01 49.53 -33.95
CA SER A 121 0.35 50.75 -34.41
C SER A 121 1.39 51.85 -34.57
N LEU A 122 1.10 52.79 -35.49
CA LEU A 122 1.88 53.95 -36.00
C LEU A 122 2.68 53.56 -37.26
N ILE A 123 2.33 54.04 -38.46
CA ILE A 123 1.98 55.42 -38.87
C ILE A 123 0.70 55.44 -39.72
#